data_AF-D5BXG2-F1
#
_entry.id   AF-D5BXG2-F1
#
_cell.length_a   1.000
_cell.length_b   1.000
_cell.length_c   1.000
_cell.angle_alpha   90.00
_cell.angle_beta   90.00
_cell.angle_gamma   90.00
#
_symmetry.space_group_name_H-M   'P 1'
#
loop_
_entity.id
_entity.type
_entity.pdbx_description
1 polymer ?
#
loop_
_entity_poly.entity_id
_entity_poly.type
_entity_poly.pdbx_seq_one_letter_code
_entity_poly.pdbx_strand_id
1 'polypeptide(L)'
;MPNSMPNKMPLRKTSPQVAFYGLEATVCYLMTRFMTHPCSQTARAIVHHLQLLAEHPEVQDEAESDKVYGKLLEEWQVITLSLSQHSDFSPPCPEEVFCNEKMPQPWRHKTPQEPTVSIERRW
;
A
#
# COMPACT_ATOMS: atom_id res chain seq x y z
N MET A 1 -18.03 -53.79 4.98
CA MET A 1 -17.87 -52.58 5.82
C MET A 1 -16.81 -51.68 5.20
N PRO A 2 -16.91 -50.35 5.37
CA PRO A 2 -16.71 -49.36 4.32
C PRO A 2 -15.28 -48.81 4.29
N ASN A 3 -14.87 -48.21 3.17
CA ASN A 3 -13.93 -47.10 3.19
C ASN A 3 -14.40 -46.07 2.17
N SER A 4 -15.38 -45.30 2.64
CA SER A 4 -15.79 -44.02 2.07
C SER A 4 -14.96 -42.96 2.75
N MET A 5 -14.13 -42.23 2.00
CA MET A 5 -13.68 -40.89 2.37
C MET A 5 -13.29 -40.12 1.09
N PRO A 6 -14.10 -39.17 0.60
CA PRO A 6 -13.56 -38.06 -0.16
C PRO A 6 -13.12 -37.01 0.86
N ASN A 7 -11.82 -36.96 1.16
CA ASN A 7 -11.22 -35.86 1.91
C ASN A 7 -11.20 -34.60 1.01
N LYS A 8 -12.36 -33.98 0.84
CA LYS A 8 -12.46 -32.61 0.34
C LYS A 8 -12.02 -31.70 1.47
N MET A 9 -10.73 -31.36 1.48
CA MET A 9 -10.24 -30.27 2.33
C MET A 9 -11.09 -29.02 2.07
N PRO A 10 -11.56 -28.31 3.10
CA PRO A 10 -12.32 -27.09 2.92
C PRO A 10 -11.39 -26.05 2.32
N LEU A 11 -11.58 -25.81 1.02
CA LEU A 11 -11.06 -24.64 0.32
C LEU A 11 -11.47 -23.43 1.15
N ARG A 12 -10.52 -22.83 1.86
CA ARG A 12 -10.76 -21.68 2.74
C ARG A 12 -11.26 -20.55 1.85
N LYS A 13 -12.59 -20.38 1.80
CA LYS A 13 -13.23 -19.23 1.20
C LYS A 13 -12.84 -18.05 2.08
N THR A 14 -11.85 -17.28 1.64
CA THR A 14 -11.51 -16.01 2.24
C THR A 14 -12.80 -15.18 2.27
N SER A 15 -13.16 -14.67 3.45
CA SER A 15 -14.37 -13.86 3.59
C SER A 15 -14.31 -12.67 2.63
N PRO A 16 -15.39 -12.34 1.90
CA PRO A 16 -15.44 -11.16 1.02
C PRO A 16 -14.96 -9.87 1.70
N GLN A 17 -15.30 -9.70 2.98
CA GLN A 17 -14.88 -8.57 3.81
C GLN A 17 -13.35 -8.48 3.96
N VAL A 18 -12.67 -9.63 4.12
CA VAL A 18 -11.21 -9.64 4.25
C VAL A 18 -10.54 -9.23 2.94
N ALA A 19 -11.16 -9.56 1.79
CA ALA A 19 -10.68 -9.12 0.48
C ALA A 19 -10.91 -7.61 0.28
N PHE A 20 -12.06 -7.09 0.72
CA PHE A 20 -12.38 -5.66 0.66
C PHE A 20 -11.39 -4.81 1.47
N TYR A 21 -11.23 -5.10 2.77
CA TYR A 21 -10.30 -4.35 3.62
C TYR A 21 -8.84 -4.47 3.15
N GLY A 22 -8.46 -5.62 2.57
CA GLY A 22 -7.15 -5.79 1.96
C GLY A 22 -6.93 -4.86 0.76
N LEU A 23 -7.98 -4.63 -0.03
CA LEU A 23 -7.95 -3.74 -1.18
C LEU A 23 -7.89 -2.26 -0.75
N GLU A 24 -8.70 -1.85 0.24
CA GLU A 24 -8.63 -0.51 0.84
C GLU A 24 -7.23 -0.21 1.39
N ALA A 25 -6.68 -1.14 2.19
CA ALA A 25 -5.34 -1.00 2.76
C ALA A 25 -4.26 -0.86 1.66
N THR A 26 -4.40 -1.58 0.55
CA THR A 26 -3.50 -1.49 -0.60
C THR A 26 -3.59 -0.11 -1.26
N VAL A 27 -4.79 0.42 -1.47
CA VAL A 27 -4.98 1.78 -2.01
C VAL A 27 -4.37 2.83 -1.08
N CYS A 28 -4.64 2.77 0.23
CA CYS A 28 -4.07 3.68 1.21
C CYS A 28 -2.53 3.64 1.20
N TYR A 29 -1.94 2.44 1.12
CA TYR A 29 -0.50 2.29 1.02
C TYR A 29 0.06 2.94 -0.25
N LEU A 30 -0.56 2.69 -1.42
CA LEU A 30 -0.12 3.24 -2.69
C LEU A 30 -0.25 4.77 -2.73
N MET A 31 -1.36 5.34 -2.24
CA MET A 31 -1.54 6.78 -2.12
C MET A 31 -0.48 7.40 -1.21
N THR A 32 -0.22 6.78 -0.06
CA THR A 32 0.84 7.23 0.87
C THR A 32 2.21 7.21 0.19
N ARG A 33 2.54 6.11 -0.51
CA ARG A 33 3.80 5.99 -1.25
C ARG A 33 3.90 7.07 -2.32
N PHE A 34 2.83 7.33 -3.06
CA PHE A 34 2.80 8.38 -4.08
C PHE A 34 3.12 9.77 -3.49
N MET A 35 2.59 10.10 -2.30
CA MET A 35 2.89 11.38 -1.64
C MET A 35 4.38 11.53 -1.33
N THR A 36 5.09 10.44 -1.05
CA THR A 36 6.55 10.47 -0.81
C THR A 36 7.37 10.44 -2.11
N HIS A 37 6.91 9.71 -3.13
CA HIS A 37 7.62 9.50 -4.39
C HIS A 37 6.63 9.48 -5.56
N PRO A 38 6.22 10.67 -6.07
CA PRO A 38 5.26 10.76 -7.15
C PRO A 38 5.82 10.14 -8.44
N CYS A 39 5.12 9.15 -8.99
CA CYS A 39 5.46 8.57 -10.28
C CYS A 39 4.24 8.03 -11.00
N SER A 40 4.28 8.05 -12.34
CA SER A 40 3.17 7.66 -13.21
C SER A 40 2.76 6.19 -13.03
N GLN A 41 3.71 5.31 -12.68
CA GLN A 41 3.42 3.90 -12.45
C GLN A 41 2.62 3.70 -11.15
N THR A 42 2.99 4.38 -10.06
CA THR A 42 2.22 4.33 -8.81
C THR A 42 0.84 4.95 -8.98
N ALA A 43 0.70 6.07 -9.69
CA ALA A 43 -0.60 6.68 -9.99
C ALA A 43 -1.52 5.71 -10.76
N ARG A 44 -1.01 5.05 -11.81
CA ARG A 44 -1.74 4.01 -12.54
C ARG A 44 -2.16 2.84 -11.65
N ALA A 45 -1.28 2.40 -10.75
CA ALA A 45 -1.60 1.34 -9.81
C ALA A 45 -2.73 1.76 -8.85
N ILE A 46 -2.75 3.01 -8.38
CA ILE A 46 -3.83 3.54 -7.53
C ILE A 46 -5.17 3.50 -8.29
N VAL A 47 -5.21 4.02 -9.52
CA VAL A 47 -6.43 3.99 -10.38
C VAL A 47 -6.95 2.56 -10.53
N HIS A 48 -6.08 1.61 -10.84
CA HIS A 48 -6.48 0.21 -11.01
C HIS A 48 -7.10 -0.39 -9.73
N HIS A 49 -6.50 -0.13 -8.57
CA HIS A 49 -7.04 -0.68 -7.31
C HIS A 49 -8.31 0.06 -6.84
N LEU A 50 -8.48 1.34 -7.18
CA LEU A 50 -9.71 2.08 -6.96
C LEU A 50 -10.86 1.58 -7.84
N GLN A 51 -10.60 1.18 -9.09
CA GLN A 51 -11.60 0.54 -9.95
C GLN A 51 -12.10 -0.76 -9.33
N LEU A 52 -11.17 -1.59 -8.83
CA LEU A 52 -11.53 -2.83 -8.12
C LEU A 52 -12.37 -2.56 -6.86
N LEU A 53 -12.13 -1.44 -6.15
CA LEU A 53 -12.95 -1.06 -4.98
C LEU A 53 -14.35 -0.63 -5.41
N ALA A 54 -14.45 0.23 -6.42
CA ALA A 54 -15.74 0.74 -6.91
C ALA A 54 -16.64 -0.37 -7.48
N GLU A 55 -16.04 -1.42 -8.05
CA GLU A 55 -16.76 -2.60 -8.55
C GLU A 55 -17.07 -3.63 -7.45
N HIS A 56 -16.58 -3.44 -6.23
CA HIS A 56 -16.77 -4.39 -5.14
C HIS A 56 -18.22 -4.36 -4.62
N PRO A 57 -18.87 -5.52 -4.37
CA PRO A 57 -20.26 -5.57 -3.92
C PRO A 57 -20.50 -4.80 -2.60
N GLU A 58 -19.54 -4.82 -1.68
CA GLU A 58 -19.66 -4.07 -0.41
C GLU A 58 -19.70 -2.55 -0.62
N VAL A 59 -19.14 -2.04 -1.72
CA VAL A 59 -19.20 -0.62 -2.09
C VAL A 59 -20.47 -0.30 -2.86
N GLN A 60 -20.87 -1.17 -3.79
CA GLN A 60 -22.11 -1.05 -4.56
C GLN A 60 -23.35 -1.06 -3.66
N ASP A 61 -23.32 -1.84 -2.58
CA ASP A 61 -24.41 -1.95 -1.61
C ASP A 61 -24.57 -0.69 -0.74
N GLU A 62 -23.53 0.16 -0.67
CA GLU A 62 -23.51 1.38 0.14
C GLU A 62 -23.29 2.64 -0.72
N ALA A 63 -24.38 3.37 -0.99
CA ALA A 63 -24.39 4.53 -1.89
C ALA A 63 -23.39 5.64 -1.52
N GLU A 64 -23.06 5.80 -0.24
CA GLU A 64 -22.05 6.79 0.19
C GLU A 64 -20.64 6.33 -0.19
N SER A 65 -20.32 5.06 0.03
CA SER A 65 -19.04 4.45 -0.32
C SER A 65 -18.81 4.46 -1.83
N ASP A 66 -19.83 4.11 -2.63
CA ASP A 66 -19.78 4.20 -4.10
C ASP A 66 -19.43 5.61 -4.59
N LYS A 67 -20.09 6.63 -4.03
CA LYS A 67 -19.82 8.03 -4.38
C LYS A 67 -18.41 8.47 -3.99
N VAL A 68 -17.92 8.04 -2.81
CA VAL A 68 -16.57 8.37 -2.34
C VAL A 68 -15.51 7.74 -3.25
N TYR A 69 -15.63 6.45 -3.52
CA TYR A 69 -14.66 5.73 -4.36
C TYR A 69 -14.74 6.17 -5.83
N GLY A 70 -15.92 6.46 -6.35
CA GLY A 70 -16.11 7.01 -7.68
C GLY A 70 -15.42 8.37 -7.84
N LYS A 71 -15.64 9.30 -6.90
CA LYS A 71 -14.98 10.61 -6.95
C LYS A 71 -13.46 10.50 -6.83
N LEU A 72 -12.98 9.64 -5.93
CA LEU A 72 -11.55 9.42 -5.75
C LEU A 72 -10.92 8.84 -7.04
N LEU A 73 -11.61 7.92 -7.71
CA LEU A 73 -11.18 7.37 -8.99
C LEU A 73 -11.07 8.45 -10.08
N GLU A 74 -12.07 9.33 -10.21
CA GLU A 74 -12.04 10.45 -11.16
C GLU A 74 -10.82 11.36 -10.93
N GLU A 75 -10.57 11.74 -9.66
CA GLU A 75 -9.44 12.59 -9.30
C GLU A 75 -8.09 11.93 -9.67
N TRP A 76 -7.92 10.64 -9.39
CA TRP A 76 -6.69 9.91 -9.71
C TRP A 76 -6.49 9.66 -11.20
N GLN A 77 -7.56 9.54 -11.98
CA GLN A 77 -7.47 9.49 -13.44
C GLN A 77 -6.90 10.80 -14.00
N VAL A 78 -7.36 11.95 -13.52
CA VAL A 78 -6.84 13.27 -13.92
C VAL A 78 -5.36 13.42 -13.55
N ILE A 79 -4.97 13.02 -12.33
CA ILE A 79 -3.57 13.03 -11.89
C ILE A 79 -2.71 12.17 -12.81
N THR A 80 -3.18 10.95 -13.12
CA THR A 80 -2.45 10.01 -13.98
C THR A 80 -2.25 10.55 -15.39
N LEU A 81 -3.29 11.15 -15.98
CA LEU A 81 -3.20 11.81 -17.28
C LEU A 81 -2.21 12.97 -17.25
N SER A 82 -2.22 13.79 -16.20
CA SER A 82 -1.29 14.92 -16.06
C SER A 82 0.16 14.43 -16.00
N LEU A 83 0.44 13.39 -15.20
CA LEU A 83 1.77 12.79 -15.12
C LEU A 83 2.25 12.21 -16.46
N SER A 84 1.33 11.66 -17.26
CA SER A 84 1.69 11.11 -18.58
C SER A 84 2.15 12.19 -19.56
N GLN A 85 1.55 13.39 -19.51
CA GLN A 85 1.91 14.52 -20.37
C GLN A 85 3.25 15.16 -20.02
N HIS A 86 3.71 15.00 -18.77
CA HIS A 86 5.03 15.46 -18.34
C HIS A 86 6.18 14.49 -18.71
N SER A 87 5.88 13.37 -19.36
CA SER A 87 6.87 12.31 -19.68
C SER A 87 7.62 12.52 -21.00
N ASP A 88 7.31 13.54 -21.80
CA ASP A 88 8.01 13.79 -23.08
C ASP A 88 9.49 14.23 -22.90
N PHE A 89 9.95 14.43 -21.65
CA PHE A 89 11.34 14.79 -21.34
C PHE A 89 11.91 14.06 -20.12
N SER A 90 11.62 12.77 -19.94
CA SER A 90 12.35 11.97 -18.95
C SER A 90 12.79 10.62 -19.52
N PRO A 91 14.07 10.21 -19.34
CA PRO A 91 14.54 8.92 -19.81
C PRO A 91 13.74 7.78 -19.15
N PRO A 92 13.64 6.61 -19.81
CA PRO A 92 12.99 5.46 -19.22
C PRO A 92 13.61 5.18 -17.85
N CYS A 93 12.80 5.23 -16.80
CA CYS A 93 13.21 4.66 -15.51
C CYS A 93 13.69 3.24 -15.81
N PRO A 94 14.92 2.87 -15.45
CA PRO A 94 15.38 1.51 -15.66
C PRO A 94 14.43 0.58 -14.89
N GLU A 95 13.69 -0.22 -15.67
CA GLU A 95 13.20 -1.51 -15.21
C GLU A 95 14.39 -2.23 -14.53
N GLU A 96 14.11 -2.91 -13.42
CA GLU A 96 15.07 -3.72 -12.64
C GLU A 96 15.90 -3.04 -11.53
N VAL A 97 15.22 -2.41 -10.55
CA VAL A 97 15.64 -2.54 -9.14
C VAL A 97 14.41 -2.75 -8.25
N PHE A 98 13.74 -3.89 -8.42
CA PHE A 98 12.84 -4.41 -7.39
C PHE A 98 13.69 -5.21 -6.38
N CYS A 99 13.44 -5.02 -5.08
CA CYS A 99 13.95 -5.81 -3.95
C CYS A 99 15.43 -5.67 -3.57
N ASN A 100 15.83 -4.53 -2.97
CA ASN A 100 16.86 -4.54 -1.90
C ASN A 100 16.86 -3.26 -1.06
N GLU A 101 15.69 -2.69 -0.77
CA GLU A 101 15.62 -1.71 0.33
C GLU A 101 15.72 -2.48 1.64
N LYS A 102 16.94 -2.52 2.16
CA LYS A 102 17.28 -2.99 3.49
C LYS A 102 16.35 -2.31 4.49
N MET A 103 15.35 -3.05 4.94
CA MET A 103 14.40 -2.68 5.98
C MET A 103 15.13 -1.89 7.09
N PRO A 104 14.75 -0.63 7.41
CA PRO A 104 15.27 0.00 8.61
C PRO A 104 14.74 -0.80 9.79
N GLN A 105 15.66 -1.49 10.49
CA GLN A 105 15.40 -2.15 11.76
C GLN A 105 14.72 -1.14 12.70
N PRO A 106 13.45 -1.34 13.09
CA PRO A 106 12.94 -0.66 14.26
C PRO A 106 13.66 -1.30 15.48
N TRP A 107 13.82 -0.56 16.57
CA TRP A 107 14.35 -1.08 17.86
C TRP A 107 15.88 -1.29 17.99
N ARG A 108 16.68 -0.23 17.80
CA ARG A 108 17.88 -0.06 18.65
C ARG A 108 17.57 0.94 19.75
N HIS A 109 17.39 0.41 20.95
CA HIS A 109 17.35 1.17 22.19
C HIS A 109 18.48 2.21 22.21
N LYS A 110 18.11 3.50 22.30
CA LYS A 110 19.03 4.51 22.82
C LYS A 110 19.27 4.17 24.28
N THR A 111 20.47 3.69 24.59
CA THR A 111 21.01 3.72 25.95
C THR A 111 20.98 5.17 26.44
N PRO A 112 20.54 5.43 27.69
CA PRO A 112 20.68 6.75 28.30
C PRO A 112 22.16 7.14 28.33
N GLN A 113 22.44 8.33 27.81
CA GLN A 113 23.75 8.95 27.88
C GLN A 113 24.05 9.27 29.35
N GLU A 114 25.03 8.59 29.95
CA GLU A 114 25.58 8.97 31.25
C GLU A 114 26.15 10.39 31.17
N PRO A 115 25.83 11.30 32.10
CA PRO A 115 26.57 12.54 32.24
C PRO A 115 27.92 12.22 32.91
N THR A 116 29.00 12.32 32.14
CA THR A 116 30.37 12.32 32.65
C THR A 116 30.55 13.52 33.59
N VAL A 117 30.37 13.30 34.89
CA VAL A 117 30.78 14.26 35.92
C VAL A 117 32.29 14.16 36.05
N SER A 118 33.00 15.10 35.44
CA SER A 118 34.41 15.36 35.70
C SER A 118 34.60 15.79 37.15
N ILE A 119 34.93 14.85 38.03
CA ILE A 119 35.47 15.15 39.37
C ILE A 119 36.98 15.36 39.20
N GLU A 120 37.38 16.63 39.04
CA GLU A 120 38.77 17.06 39.16
C GLU A 120 39.13 17.04 40.66
N ARG A 121 39.79 15.96 41.11
CA ARG A 121 40.47 15.93 42.41
C ARG A 121 41.76 16.73 42.28
N ARG A 122 41.76 17.94 42.84
CA ARG A 122 42.99 18.70 43.10
C ARG A 122 43.43 18.42 44.55
N TRP A 123 44.65 17.92 44.69
CA TRP A 123 45.38 17.79 45.94
C TRP A 123 45.74 19.16 46.51
#